data_AF-B6UGB6-F1
#
_entry.id   AF-B6UGB6-F1
#
_cell.length_a   1.000
_cell.length_b   1.000
_cell.length_c   1.000
_cell.angle_alpha   90.00
_cell.angle_beta   90.00
_cell.angle_gamma   90.00
#
_symmetry.space_group_name_H-M   'P 1'
#
loop_
_entity.id
_entity.type
_entity.pdbx_description
1 polymer ?
#
loop_
_entity_poly.entity_id
_entity_poly.type
_entity_poly.pdbx_seq_one_letter_code
_entity_poly.pdbx_strand_id
1 'polypeptide(L)'
;MGNNPLAKDLTLKELYSIQSRLAQEKARETTYRQRFQIPELQGLIQEQNPPIDLCGLHISEAMHVLNYELNNRRKIVRSTGRRLQAMIISSARTPARLTAAVEQYLMEHGLQYTQAQPGLFRVLL
;
A
#
# COMPACT_ATOMS: atom_id res chain seq x y z
N MET A 1 25.10 -7.40 45.78
CA MET A 1 24.25 -6.44 45.03
C MET A 1 25.03 -5.95 43.81
N GLY A 2 25.07 -6.75 42.73
CA GLY A 2 25.86 -6.45 41.53
C GLY A 2 24.95 -5.99 40.39
N ASN A 3 24.84 -4.68 40.20
CA ASN A 3 24.09 -4.10 39.10
C ASN A 3 24.96 -4.11 37.84
N ASN A 4 24.82 -5.14 37.00
CA ASN A 4 25.55 -5.24 35.73
C ASN A 4 25.12 -4.12 34.77
N PRO A 5 26.01 -3.16 34.43
CA PRO A 5 25.68 -2.03 33.56
C PRO A 5 25.32 -2.47 32.13
N LEU A 6 25.88 -3.60 31.68
CA LEU A 6 25.61 -4.21 30.37
C LEU A 6 24.15 -4.66 30.20
N ALA A 7 23.49 -5.11 31.27
CA ALA A 7 22.09 -5.54 31.19
C ALA A 7 21.15 -4.35 30.99
N LYS A 8 21.45 -3.20 31.62
CA LYS A 8 20.65 -1.97 31.52
C LYS A 8 20.75 -1.33 30.13
N ASP A 9 21.93 -1.39 29.52
CA ASP A 9 22.17 -0.89 28.15
C ASP A 9 21.44 -1.71 27.08
N LEU A 10 21.38 -3.03 27.24
CA LEU A 10 20.62 -3.90 26.33
C LEU A 10 19.13 -3.57 26.38
N THR A 11 18.58 -3.38 27.58
CA THR A 11 17.17 -3.02 27.76
C THR A 11 16.87 -1.63 27.18
N LEU A 12 17.77 -0.65 27.35
CA LEU A 12 17.61 0.69 26.76
C LEU A 12 17.65 0.66 25.23
N LYS A 13 18.54 -0.14 24.63
CA LYS A 13 18.64 -0.29 23.17
C LYS A 13 17.40 -0.97 22.57
N GLU A 14 16.85 -1.97 23.26
CA GLU A 14 15.59 -2.61 22.88
C GLU A 14 14.41 -1.66 23.00
N LEU A 15 14.34 -0.87 24.07
CA LEU A 15 13.30 0.15 24.22
C LEU A 15 13.39 1.22 23.11
N TYR A 16 14.61 1.62 22.74
CA TYR A 16 14.82 2.58 21.65
C TYR A 16 14.43 2.00 20.29
N SER A 17 14.73 0.72 20.02
CA SER A 17 14.34 0.06 18.77
C SER A 17 12.82 -0.10 18.66
N ILE A 18 12.14 -0.43 19.76
CA ILE A 18 10.68 -0.51 19.84
C ILE A 18 10.06 0.88 19.63
N GLN A 19 10.57 1.91 20.30
CA GLN A 19 10.15 3.31 20.11
C GLN A 19 10.32 3.76 18.65
N SER A 20 11.48 3.49 18.05
CA SER A 20 11.74 3.82 16.65
C SER A 20 10.79 3.11 15.71
N ARG A 21 10.48 1.83 15.96
CA ARG A 21 9.54 1.04 15.13
C ARG A 21 8.12 1.58 15.27
N LEU A 22 7.67 1.87 16.49
CA LEU A 22 6.35 2.46 16.76
C LEU A 22 6.24 3.86 16.15
N ALA A 23 7.28 4.67 16.24
CA ALA A 23 7.33 5.97 15.58
C ALA A 23 7.30 5.83 14.05
N GLN A 24 7.94 4.79 13.50
CA GLN A 24 7.86 4.48 12.07
C GLN A 24 6.47 4.03 11.65
N GLU A 25 5.81 3.13 12.40
CA GLU A 25 4.44 2.71 12.12
C GLU A 25 3.46 3.88 12.23
N LYS A 26 3.59 4.68 13.30
CA LYS A 26 2.76 5.88 13.49
C LYS A 26 3.04 6.91 12.39
N ALA A 27 4.29 7.09 11.97
CA ALA A 27 4.64 7.94 10.84
C ALA A 27 4.10 7.38 9.52
N ARG A 28 4.06 6.05 9.33
CA ARG A 28 3.44 5.41 8.17
C ARG A 28 1.95 5.66 8.16
N GLU A 29 1.28 5.53 9.30
CA GLU A 29 -0.16 5.74 9.43
C GLU A 29 -0.54 7.22 9.26
N THR A 30 0.24 8.15 9.83
CA THR A 30 0.01 9.59 9.61
C THR A 30 0.36 10.01 8.19
N THR A 31 1.42 9.46 7.60
CA THR A 31 1.78 9.71 6.19
C THR A 31 0.74 9.12 5.24
N TYR A 32 0.18 7.94 5.55
CA TYR A 32 -0.96 7.36 4.86
C TYR A 32 -2.14 8.34 4.95
N ARG A 33 -2.59 8.66 6.16
CA ARG A 33 -3.72 9.59 6.39
C ARG A 33 -3.54 10.94 5.69
N GLN A 34 -2.34 11.55 5.74
CA GLN A 34 -2.07 12.87 5.16
C GLN A 34 -1.93 12.84 3.63
N ARG A 35 -1.28 11.82 3.05
CA ARG A 35 -1.14 11.72 1.58
C ARG A 35 -2.41 11.27 0.88
N PHE A 36 -3.31 10.65 1.63
CA PHE A 36 -4.62 10.22 1.17
C PHE A 36 -5.74 11.23 1.53
N GLN A 37 -5.39 12.45 1.98
CA GLN A 37 -6.29 13.63 2.01
C GLN A 37 -6.56 14.20 0.60
N ILE A 38 -6.90 13.33 -0.34
CA ILE A 38 -7.54 13.76 -1.58
C ILE A 38 -9.05 13.68 -1.26
N PRO A 39 -9.86 14.74 -1.47
CA PRO A 39 -11.31 14.69 -1.23
C PRO A 39 -11.99 13.49 -1.92
N GLU A 40 -11.45 13.07 -3.07
CA GLU A 40 -11.88 11.88 -3.83
C GLU A 40 -11.59 10.55 -3.13
N LEU A 41 -10.54 10.46 -2.31
CA LEU A 41 -10.27 9.25 -1.54
C LEU A 41 -11.23 9.11 -0.36
N GLN A 42 -11.68 10.20 0.26
CA GLN A 42 -12.64 10.11 1.35
C GLN A 42 -14.01 9.59 0.88
N GLY A 43 -14.35 9.78 -0.40
CA GLY A 43 -15.50 9.12 -1.03
C GLY A 43 -15.26 7.67 -1.48
N LEU A 44 -14.01 7.29 -1.76
CA LEU A 44 -13.61 5.94 -2.20
C LEU A 44 -13.18 5.00 -1.07
N ILE A 45 -12.85 5.53 0.11
CA ILE A 45 -12.82 4.78 1.37
C ILE A 45 -14.28 4.55 1.81
N GLN A 46 -15.11 4.06 0.90
CA GLN A 46 -16.18 3.16 1.31
C GLN A 46 -15.45 1.92 1.81
N GLU A 47 -15.77 1.48 3.02
CA GLU A 47 -15.24 0.24 3.62
C GLU A 47 -15.33 -0.98 2.68
N GLN A 48 -16.13 -0.89 1.62
CA GLN A 48 -16.35 -1.92 0.60
C GLN A 48 -15.26 -2.01 -0.50
N ASN A 49 -14.31 -1.08 -0.60
CA ASN A 49 -13.32 -1.10 -1.70
C ASN A 49 -11.94 -0.52 -1.32
N PRO A 50 -11.22 -1.14 -0.37
CA PRO A 50 -9.95 -0.63 0.12
C PRO A 50 -8.87 -0.55 -0.98
N PRO A 51 -7.85 0.31 -0.83
CA PRO A 51 -6.71 0.32 -1.74
C PRO A 51 -5.96 -1.02 -1.73
N ILE A 52 -5.45 -1.42 -2.90
CA ILE A 52 -4.52 -2.54 -3.04
C ILE A 52 -3.13 -2.02 -2.69
N ASP A 53 -2.69 -2.25 -1.45
CA ASP A 53 -1.34 -1.86 -1.01
C ASP A 53 -0.33 -2.97 -1.35
N LEU A 54 0.62 -2.63 -2.21
CA LEU A 54 1.72 -3.50 -2.63
C LEU A 54 3.06 -3.05 -2.03
N CYS A 55 3.07 -2.03 -1.16
CA CYS A 55 4.29 -1.46 -0.63
C CYS A 55 5.08 -2.47 0.21
N GLY A 56 6.36 -2.63 -0.12
CA GLY A 56 7.27 -3.51 0.63
C GLY A 56 7.18 -4.98 0.24
N LEU A 57 6.26 -5.36 -0.65
CA LEU A 57 6.20 -6.70 -1.22
C LEU A 57 7.31 -6.89 -2.26
N HIS A 58 7.80 -8.13 -2.38
CA HIS A 58 8.63 -8.51 -3.51
C HIS A 58 7.80 -8.49 -4.81
N ILE A 59 8.43 -8.25 -5.97
CA ILE A 59 7.72 -8.08 -7.24
C ILE A 59 6.76 -9.25 -7.52
N SER A 60 7.26 -10.49 -7.44
CA SER A 60 6.44 -11.68 -7.71
C SER A 60 5.22 -11.80 -6.79
N GLU A 61 5.37 -11.47 -5.51
CA GLU A 61 4.29 -11.48 -4.52
C GLU A 61 3.29 -10.37 -4.80
N ALA A 62 3.78 -9.16 -5.07
CA ALA A 62 2.94 -8.02 -5.42
C ALA A 62 2.11 -8.28 -6.67
N MET A 63 2.68 -8.91 -7.70
CA MET A 63 1.94 -9.28 -8.92
C MET A 63 0.86 -10.33 -8.63
N HIS A 64 1.14 -11.28 -7.73
CA HIS A 64 0.15 -12.27 -7.32
C HIS A 64 -1.03 -11.62 -6.59
N VAL A 65 -0.74 -10.76 -5.61
CA VAL A 65 -1.74 -9.98 -4.86
C VAL A 65 -2.55 -9.09 -5.81
N LEU A 66 -1.88 -8.37 -6.70
CA LEU A 66 -2.53 -7.49 -7.67
C LEU A 66 -3.52 -8.26 -8.55
N ASN A 67 -3.08 -9.39 -9.12
CA ASN A 67 -3.93 -10.21 -9.97
C ASN A 67 -5.13 -10.79 -9.22
N TYR A 68 -4.90 -11.27 -7.98
CA TYR A 68 -5.97 -11.81 -7.14
C TYR A 68 -7.03 -10.75 -6.82
N GLU A 69 -6.61 -9.58 -6.34
CA GLU A 69 -7.50 -8.48 -5.96
C GLU A 69 -8.29 -7.93 -7.15
N LEU A 70 -7.64 -7.69 -8.29
CA LEU A 70 -8.32 -7.18 -9.49
C LEU A 70 -9.33 -8.20 -10.04
N ASN A 71 -9.02 -9.49 -9.99
CA ASN A 71 -9.97 -10.53 -10.41
C ASN A 71 -11.18 -10.61 -9.48
N ASN A 72 -10.99 -10.48 -8.17
CA ASN A 72 -12.12 -10.42 -7.23
C ASN A 72 -13.00 -9.18 -7.48
N ARG A 73 -12.39 -8.02 -7.70
CA ARG A 73 -13.12 -6.79 -8.04
C ARG A 73 -13.87 -6.88 -9.37
N ARG A 74 -13.28 -7.50 -10.39
CA ARG A 74 -13.96 -7.79 -11.67
C ARG A 74 -15.16 -8.73 -11.51
N LYS A 75 -15.13 -9.66 -10.56
CA LYS A 75 -16.32 -10.50 -10.25
C LYS A 75 -17.43 -9.66 -9.65
N ILE A 76 -17.09 -8.71 -8.76
CA ILE A 76 -18.06 -7.77 -8.17
C ILE A 76 -18.67 -6.85 -9.25
N VAL A 77 -17.85 -6.31 -10.16
CA VAL A 77 -18.34 -5.51 -11.29
C VAL A 77 -19.32 -6.33 -12.13
N ARG A 78 -18.98 -7.58 -12.44
CA ARG A 78 -19.86 -8.48 -13.20
C ARG A 78 -21.16 -8.82 -12.47
N SER A 79 -21.13 -9.05 -11.16
CA SER A 79 -22.32 -9.40 -10.39
C SER A 79 -23.24 -8.21 -10.13
N THR A 80 -22.66 -7.01 -9.96
CA THR A 80 -23.43 -5.79 -9.66
C THR A 80 -23.79 -4.98 -10.90
N GLY A 81 -23.11 -5.21 -12.03
CA GLY A 81 -23.24 -4.40 -13.25
C GLY A 81 -22.71 -2.97 -13.10
N ARG A 82 -22.10 -2.62 -11.96
CA ARG A 82 -21.63 -1.27 -11.65
C ARG A 82 -20.14 -1.18 -11.92
N ARG A 83 -19.71 -0.08 -12.56
CA ARG A 83 -18.30 0.27 -12.70
C ARG A 83 -17.66 0.45 -11.34
N LEU A 84 -16.43 -0.03 -11.19
CA LEU A 84 -15.67 0.08 -9.96
C LEU A 84 -14.34 0.76 -10.23
N GLN A 85 -13.97 1.73 -9.40
CA GLN A 85 -12.63 2.30 -9.43
C GLN A 85 -11.78 1.63 -8.35
N ALA A 86 -10.65 1.02 -8.74
CA ALA A 86 -9.69 0.44 -7.83
C ALA A 86 -8.49 1.38 -7.68
N MET A 87 -7.93 1.44 -6.47
CA MET A 87 -6.70 2.18 -6.20
C MET A 87 -5.57 1.21 -5.86
N ILE A 88 -4.39 1.42 -6.43
CA ILE A 88 -3.21 0.57 -6.23
C ILE A 88 -2.04 1.42 -5.75
N ILE A 89 -1.40 1.01 -4.66
CA ILE A 89 -0.25 1.68 -4.08
C ILE A 89 0.97 0.76 -4.27
N SER A 90 1.89 1.14 -5.15
CA SER A 90 3.11 0.37 -5.48
C SER A 90 4.39 0.96 -4.88
N SER A 91 4.38 2.24 -4.51
CA SER A 91 5.49 2.88 -3.80
C SER A 91 5.03 4.15 -3.09
N ALA A 92 5.51 4.38 -1.86
CA ALA A 92 5.36 5.66 -1.16
C ALA A 92 6.58 6.60 -1.30
N ARG A 93 7.73 5.99 -1.65
CA ARG A 93 9.11 6.52 -1.84
C ARG A 93 9.42 7.26 -3.15
N THR A 94 9.46 6.46 -4.23
CA THR A 94 10.03 6.74 -5.56
C THR A 94 9.82 5.46 -6.41
N PRO A 95 9.69 5.53 -7.75
CA PRO A 95 9.49 4.34 -8.58
C PRO A 95 10.85 3.69 -8.85
N ALA A 96 11.03 2.41 -8.51
CA ALA A 96 12.27 1.72 -8.83
C ALA A 96 12.06 0.50 -9.72
N ARG A 97 11.17 -0.43 -9.37
CA ARG A 97 10.91 -1.65 -10.19
C ARG A 97 9.49 -2.15 -10.08
N LEU A 98 8.93 -2.15 -8.87
CA LEU A 98 7.55 -2.60 -8.64
C LEU A 98 6.54 -1.72 -9.38
N THR A 99 6.68 -0.40 -9.30
CA THR A 99 5.79 0.54 -10.03
C THR A 99 5.79 0.27 -11.54
N ALA A 100 6.95 0.02 -12.14
CA ALA A 100 7.06 -0.31 -13.56
C ALA A 100 6.40 -1.67 -13.88
N ALA A 101 6.58 -2.67 -13.02
CA ALA A 101 5.92 -3.98 -13.19
C ALA A 101 4.39 -3.88 -13.09
N VAL A 102 3.88 -3.05 -12.17
CA VAL A 102 2.44 -2.76 -12.05
C VAL A 102 1.94 -2.07 -13.30
N GLU A 103 2.64 -1.04 -13.78
CA GLU A 103 2.27 -0.31 -15.00
C GLU A 103 2.24 -1.22 -16.23
N GLN A 104 3.29 -2.04 -16.42
CA GLN A 104 3.36 -3.03 -17.47
C GLN A 104 2.18 -4.01 -17.41
N TYR A 105 1.87 -4.54 -16.23
CA TYR A 105 0.72 -5.43 -16.05
C TYR A 105 -0.60 -4.76 -16.45
N LEU A 106 -0.83 -3.51 -16.05
CA LEU A 106 -2.05 -2.79 -16.40
C LEU A 106 -2.18 -2.59 -17.92
N MET A 107 -1.08 -2.25 -18.59
CA MET A 107 -1.03 -2.10 -20.05
C MET A 107 -1.28 -3.43 -20.78
N GLU A 108 -0.60 -4.50 -20.38
CA GLU A 108 -0.77 -5.84 -20.98
C GLU A 108 -2.20 -6.38 -20.83
N HIS A 109 -2.87 -6.04 -19.72
CA HIS A 109 -4.25 -6.43 -19.46
C HIS A 109 -5.28 -5.45 -20.01
N GLY A 110 -4.86 -4.42 -20.76
CA GLY A 110 -5.73 -3.42 -21.37
C GLY A 110 -6.58 -2.63 -20.36
N LEU A 111 -6.09 -2.50 -19.13
CA LEU A 111 -6.81 -1.81 -18.06
C LEU A 111 -6.66 -0.31 -18.22
N GLN A 112 -7.77 0.43 -18.15
CA GLN A 112 -7.73 1.89 -18.15
C GLN A 112 -7.23 2.37 -16.79
N TYR A 113 -6.11 3.09 -16.78
CA TYR A 113 -5.54 3.63 -15.56
C TYR A 113 -5.07 5.08 -15.71
N THR A 114 -5.05 5.78 -14.59
CA THR A 114 -4.35 7.05 -14.43
C THR A 114 -3.42 6.97 -13.23
N GLN A 115 -2.28 7.66 -13.28
CA GLN A 115 -1.36 7.73 -12.16
C GLN A 115 -1.56 9.07 -11.45
N ALA A 116 -2.10 9.03 -10.23
CA ALA A 116 -2.39 10.25 -9.46
C ALA A 116 -1.11 10.89 -8.90
N GLN A 117 -0.13 10.05 -8.57
CA GLN A 117 1.22 10.40 -8.17
C GLN A 117 2.14 9.19 -8.43
N PRO A 118 3.46 9.35 -8.51
CA PRO A 118 4.37 8.24 -8.75
C PRO A 118 4.11 7.06 -7.80
N GLY A 119 3.76 5.92 -8.37
CA GLY A 119 3.44 4.70 -7.62
C GLY A 119 2.01 4.57 -7.09
N LEU A 120 1.11 5.54 -7.33
CA LEU A 120 -0.31 5.47 -7.00
C LEU A 120 -1.16 5.45 -8.28
N PHE A 121 -1.82 4.32 -8.54
CA PHE A 121 -2.64 4.13 -9.73
C PHE A 121 -4.12 4.13 -9.38
N ARG A 122 -4.92 4.77 -10.23
CA ARG A 122 -6.38 4.63 -10.27
C ARG A 122 -6.72 3.79 -11.50
N VAL A 123 -7.44 2.70 -11.31
CA VAL A 123 -7.81 1.76 -12.37
C VAL A 123 -9.32 1.69 -12.46
N LEU A 124 -9.86 1.79 -13.67
CA LEU A 124 -11.29 1.59 -13.93
C LEU A 124 -11.55 0.13 -14.30
N LEU A 125 -12.47 -0.51 -13.57
CA LEU A 125 -12.90 -1.91 -13.75
C LEU A 125 -14.38 -1.99 -14.13
#